data_AF-A0A9D9GBA8-F1
#
_entry.id   AF-A0A9D9GBA8-F1
#
_cell.length_a   1.000
_cell.length_b   1.000
_cell.length_c   1.000
_cell.angle_alpha   90.00
_cell.angle_beta   90.00
_cell.angle_gamma   90.00
#
_symmetry.space_group_name_H-M   'P 1'
#
loop_
_entity.id
_entity.type
_entity.pdbx_description
1 polymer ?
#
loop_
_entity_poly.entity_id
_entity_poly.type
_entity_poly.pdbx_seq_one_letter_code
_entity_poly.pdbx_strand_id
1 'polypeptide(L)'
;MAGIKSLFKDTAIYGLSSIIGRFLNWCLVPFYTYTLRASGEYGVVTELYSWTALVIVILTYGMETGFFRFVNKAGEKANQVYSTTLFSLTGTSSLFILLGLLFLPQIAGFMGYDAHPEFVGMMIGIVAVDAFCCIPFAYLRYKNQALKFAGLKLLSIGVNIFMNLFFLWIC
;
A
#
# COMPACT_ATOMS: atom_id res chain seq x y z
N MET A 1 -31.21 -8.97 -16.16
CA MET A 1 -29.98 -9.17 -16.98
C MET A 1 -28.99 -7.99 -16.95
N ALA A 2 -29.40 -6.74 -16.77
CA ALA A 2 -28.47 -5.59 -16.73
C ALA A 2 -27.50 -5.59 -15.54
N GLY A 3 -27.94 -6.05 -14.35
CA GLY A 3 -27.07 -6.10 -13.16
C GLY A 3 -25.90 -7.09 -13.27
N ILE A 4 -26.09 -8.23 -13.94
CA ILE A 4 -25.05 -9.27 -14.07
C ILE A 4 -23.91 -8.82 -15.01
N LYS A 5 -24.23 -8.08 -16.08
CA LYS A 5 -23.24 -7.50 -17.00
C LYS A 5 -22.45 -6.38 -16.35
N SER A 6 -23.09 -5.54 -15.54
CA SER A 6 -22.42 -4.49 -14.74
C SER A 6 -21.44 -5.12 -13.75
N LEU A 7 -21.89 -6.10 -12.97
CA LEU A 7 -21.07 -6.83 -12.00
C LEU A 7 -19.86 -7.48 -12.65
N PHE A 8 -20.03 -8.13 -13.80
CA PHE A 8 -18.91 -8.74 -14.52
C PHE A 8 -17.90 -7.70 -15.01
N LYS A 9 -18.37 -6.55 -15.51
CA LYS A 9 -17.52 -5.46 -15.98
C LYS A 9 -16.74 -4.82 -14.83
N ASP A 10 -17.40 -4.57 -13.71
CA ASP A 10 -16.75 -4.00 -12.52
C ASP A 10 -15.76 -5.00 -11.92
N THR A 11 -16.14 -6.28 -11.78
CA THR A 11 -15.25 -7.34 -11.28
C THR A 11 -14.04 -7.54 -12.19
N ALA A 12 -14.23 -7.50 -13.50
CA ALA A 12 -13.14 -7.58 -14.46
C ALA A 12 -12.20 -6.38 -14.30
N ILE A 13 -12.72 -5.15 -14.20
CA ILE A 13 -11.86 -3.96 -14.08
C ILE A 13 -11.11 -3.94 -12.73
N TYR A 14 -11.79 -4.21 -11.61
CA TYR A 14 -11.17 -4.25 -10.28
C TYR A 14 -10.17 -5.41 -10.14
N GLY A 15 -10.57 -6.60 -10.58
CA GLY A 15 -9.75 -7.81 -10.51
C GLY A 15 -8.56 -7.74 -11.45
N LEU A 16 -8.77 -7.38 -12.72
CA LEU A 16 -7.72 -7.29 -13.72
C LEU A 16 -6.69 -6.22 -13.37
N SER A 17 -7.10 -5.05 -12.85
CA SER A 17 -6.15 -4.02 -12.38
C SER A 17 -5.27 -4.53 -11.24
N SER A 18 -5.85 -5.27 -10.29
CA SER A 18 -5.07 -5.86 -9.20
C SER A 18 -4.14 -7.00 -9.66
N ILE A 19 -4.58 -7.81 -10.62
CA ILE A 19 -3.79 -8.92 -11.18
C ILE A 19 -2.63 -8.36 -12.00
N ILE A 20 -2.89 -7.39 -12.89
CA ILE A 20 -1.85 -6.73 -13.70
C ILE A 20 -0.81 -6.09 -12.78
N GLY A 21 -1.25 -5.42 -11.71
CA GLY A 21 -0.31 -4.82 -10.76
C GLY A 21 0.59 -5.83 -10.07
N ARG A 22 0.04 -6.97 -9.61
CA ARG A 22 0.83 -8.07 -9.03
C ARG A 22 1.75 -8.73 -10.05
N PHE A 23 1.27 -8.92 -11.28
CA PHE A 23 2.03 -9.52 -12.37
C PHE A 23 3.24 -8.65 -12.75
N LEU A 24 3.02 -7.35 -12.92
CA LEU A 24 4.10 -6.40 -13.21
C LEU A 24 5.14 -6.34 -12.08
N ASN A 25 4.70 -6.34 -10.82
CA ASN A 25 5.60 -6.38 -9.67
C ASN A 25 6.39 -7.71 -9.61
N TRP A 26 5.76 -8.83 -9.97
CA TRP A 26 6.42 -10.12 -10.11
C TRP A 26 7.44 -10.14 -11.26
N CYS A 27 7.17 -9.47 -12.39
CA CYS A 27 8.13 -9.35 -13.49
C CYS A 27 9.41 -8.56 -13.11
N LEU A 28 9.36 -7.70 -12.08
CA LEU A 28 10.55 -7.03 -11.55
C LEU A 28 11.47 -7.98 -10.76
N VAL A 29 10.94 -9.07 -10.19
CA VAL A 29 11.72 -10.05 -9.41
C VAL A 29 12.87 -10.67 -10.22
N PRO A 30 12.67 -11.25 -11.42
CA PRO A 30 13.78 -11.77 -12.21
C PRO A 30 14.74 -10.69 -12.69
N PHE A 31 14.27 -9.45 -12.86
CA PHE A 31 15.13 -8.30 -13.19
C PHE A 31 16.06 -7.96 -12.03
N TYR A 32 15.54 -7.88 -10.80
CA TYR A 32 16.34 -7.66 -9.59
C TYR A 32 17.35 -8.77 -9.37
N THR A 33 16.95 -10.04 -9.52
CA THR A 33 17.86 -11.19 -9.34
C THR A 33 18.99 -11.22 -10.37
N TYR A 34 18.80 -10.65 -11.56
CA TYR A 34 19.83 -10.59 -12.60
C TYR A 34 20.82 -9.43 -12.41
N THR A 35 20.34 -8.25 -12.00
CA THR A 35 21.17 -7.05 -11.78
C THR A 35 21.88 -7.07 -10.43
N LEU A 36 21.18 -7.47 -9.36
CA LEU A 36 21.75 -7.63 -8.01
C LEU A 36 22.35 -9.03 -7.87
N ARG A 37 23.46 -9.28 -8.56
CA ARG A 37 24.20 -10.56 -8.54
C ARG A 37 24.76 -10.94 -7.15
N ALA A 38 24.72 -10.03 -6.17
CA ALA A 38 25.09 -10.25 -4.77
C ALA A 38 23.84 -10.63 -3.95
N SER A 39 23.63 -11.93 -3.77
CA SER A 39 22.42 -12.56 -3.22
C SER A 39 22.05 -12.16 -1.77
N GLY A 40 22.88 -11.39 -1.07
CA GLY A 40 22.65 -10.96 0.32
C GLY A 40 21.65 -9.80 0.46
N GLU A 41 21.68 -8.82 -0.45
CA GLU A 41 20.88 -7.59 -0.34
C GLU A 41 19.39 -7.83 -0.63
N TYR A 42 19.08 -8.78 -1.53
CA TYR A 42 17.70 -9.17 -1.81
C TYR A 42 17.02 -9.87 -0.60
N GLY A 43 17.82 -10.50 0.27
CA GLY A 43 17.34 -11.08 1.53
C GLY A 43 16.83 -10.03 2.50
N VAL A 44 17.55 -8.90 2.62
CA VAL A 44 17.16 -7.75 3.45
C VAL A 44 15.82 -7.17 2.99
N VAL A 45 15.67 -6.97 1.68
CA VAL A 45 14.41 -6.47 1.10
C VAL A 45 13.25 -7.43 1.44
N THR A 46 13.45 -8.73 1.28
CA THR A 46 12.40 -9.74 1.57
C THR A 46 12.00 -9.74 3.04
N GLU A 47 12.95 -9.59 3.96
CA GLU A 47 12.68 -9.47 5.39
C GLU A 47 11.88 -8.20 5.72
N LEU A 48 12.30 -7.05 5.20
CA LEU A 48 11.60 -5.77 5.39
C LEU A 48 10.16 -5.82 4.84
N TYR A 49 9.95 -6.43 3.67
CA TYR A 49 8.61 -6.63 3.12
C TYR A 49 7.73 -7.54 3.99
N SER A 50 8.33 -8.53 4.65
CA SER A 50 7.62 -9.42 5.57
C SER A 50 7.11 -8.65 6.80
N TRP A 51 7.96 -7.81 7.39
CA TRP A 51 7.55 -6.92 8.48
C TRP A 51 6.49 -5.90 8.05
N THR A 52 6.66 -5.30 6.87
CA THR A 52 5.69 -4.38 6.26
C THR A 52 4.29 -5.02 6.19
N ALA A 53 4.20 -6.28 5.76
CA ALA A 53 2.94 -7.01 5.64
C ALA A 53 2.23 -7.22 6.99
N LEU A 54 2.98 -7.35 8.09
CA LEU A 54 2.39 -7.45 9.43
C LEU A 54 1.95 -6.08 9.95
N VAL A 55 2.82 -5.07 9.83
CA VAL A 55 2.54 -3.72 10.35
C VAL A 55 1.34 -3.10 9.65
N ILE A 56 1.21 -3.25 8.33
CA ILE A 56 0.08 -2.66 7.60
C ILE A 56 -1.27 -3.22 8.05
N VAL A 57 -1.34 -4.51 8.40
CA VAL A 57 -2.57 -5.14 8.92
C VAL A 57 -2.94 -4.55 10.29
N ILE A 58 -1.95 -4.38 11.16
CA ILE A 58 -2.14 -3.78 12.49
C ILE A 58 -2.53 -2.31 12.36
N LEU A 59 -1.83 -1.54 11.52
CA LEU A 59 -2.03 -0.10 11.37
C LEU A 59 -3.34 0.26 10.66
N THR A 60 -3.83 -0.63 9.78
CA THR A 60 -5.12 -0.45 9.13
C THR A 60 -6.27 -0.88 10.06
N TYR A 61 -6.01 -1.77 11.03
CA TYR A 61 -6.94 -2.33 12.03
C TYR A 61 -8.35 -2.65 11.50
N GLY A 62 -8.45 -3.05 10.23
CA GLY A 62 -9.72 -3.37 9.57
C GLY A 62 -10.66 -2.16 9.33
N MET A 63 -10.18 -0.92 9.44
CA MET A 63 -10.95 0.32 9.19
C MET A 63 -11.67 0.34 7.86
N GLU A 64 -11.08 -0.26 6.84
CA GLU A 64 -11.68 -0.42 5.51
C GLU A 64 -13.04 -1.13 5.60
N THR A 65 -13.13 -2.23 6.36
CA THR A 65 -14.37 -2.98 6.55
C THR A 65 -15.39 -2.21 7.40
N GLY A 66 -14.90 -1.50 8.43
CA GLY A 66 -15.72 -0.62 9.25
C GLY A 66 -16.36 0.50 8.42
N PHE A 67 -15.56 1.14 7.55
CA PHE A 67 -16.02 2.17 6.63
C PHE A 67 -17.16 1.67 5.74
N PHE A 68 -17.03 0.50 5.11
CA PHE A 68 -18.12 -0.07 4.30
C PHE A 68 -19.38 -0.40 5.10
N ARG A 69 -19.23 -0.81 6.36
CA ARG A 69 -20.38 -1.10 7.23
C ARG A 69 -21.14 0.17 7.60
N PHE A 70 -20.43 1.25 7.96
CA PHE A 70 -21.05 2.50 8.40
C PHE A 70 -21.58 3.33 7.25
N VAL A 71 -20.92 3.32 6.08
CA VAL A 71 -21.37 4.09 4.92
C VAL A 71 -22.64 3.52 4.26
N ASN A 72 -22.95 2.23 4.48
CA ASN A 72 -24.17 1.57 3.99
C ASN A 72 -25.32 1.54 5.02
N LYS A 73 -25.10 2.07 6.23
CA LYS A 73 -26.14 2.10 7.27
C LYS A 73 -27.10 3.25 7.02
N ALA A 74 -28.41 2.96 6.98
CA ALA A 74 -29.44 3.99 6.80
C ALA A 74 -29.41 5.00 7.96
N GLY A 75 -29.31 6.29 7.64
CA GLY A 75 -29.34 7.41 8.60
C GLY A 75 -28.01 8.15 8.81
N GLU A 76 -26.89 7.61 8.34
CA GLU A 76 -25.56 8.24 8.48
C GLU A 76 -25.14 9.01 7.22
N LYS A 77 -24.52 10.19 7.41
CA LYS A 77 -23.97 10.97 6.29
C LYS A 77 -22.63 10.37 5.87
N ALA A 78 -22.56 9.81 4.66
CA ALA A 78 -21.34 9.20 4.11
C ALA A 78 -20.08 10.09 4.20
N ASN A 79 -20.23 11.42 4.07
CA ASN A 79 -19.12 12.37 4.23
C ASN A 79 -18.60 12.49 5.67
N GLN A 80 -19.47 12.36 6.67
CA GLN A 80 -19.07 12.47 8.08
C GLN A 80 -18.35 11.21 8.53
N VAL A 81 -18.81 10.04 8.09
CA VAL A 81 -18.11 8.75 8.28
C VAL A 81 -16.73 8.81 7.61
N TYR A 82 -16.65 9.27 6.36
CA TYR A 82 -15.38 9.42 5.65
C TYR A 82 -14.40 10.34 6.38
N SER A 83 -14.83 11.54 6.79
CA SER A 83 -13.96 12.50 7.49
C SER A 83 -13.48 11.96 8.84
N THR A 84 -14.33 11.24 9.58
CA THR A 84 -13.99 10.68 10.89
C THR A 84 -13.00 9.51 10.75
N THR A 85 -13.25 8.61 9.79
CA THR A 85 -12.35 7.50 9.49
C THR A 85 -11.00 7.99 8.96
N LEU A 86 -11.00 8.99 8.08
CA LEU A 86 -9.77 9.61 7.58
C LEU A 86 -8.97 10.26 8.73
N PHE A 87 -9.62 11.03 9.60
CA PHE A 87 -8.95 11.68 10.72
C PHE A 87 -8.36 10.68 11.71
N SER A 88 -9.11 9.63 12.06
CA SER A 88 -8.62 8.56 12.94
C SER A 88 -7.40 7.86 12.34
N LEU A 89 -7.44 7.53 11.05
CA LEU A 89 -6.34 6.81 10.41
C LEU A 89 -5.11 7.70 10.18
N THR A 90 -5.35 8.98 9.87
CA THR A 90 -4.27 9.98 9.78
C THR A 90 -3.61 10.16 11.14
N GLY A 91 -4.39 10.19 12.23
CA GLY A 91 -3.88 10.26 13.59
C GLY A 91 -3.02 9.06 13.94
N THR A 92 -3.50 7.83 13.68
CA THR A 92 -2.74 6.61 13.96
C THR A 92 -1.49 6.48 13.08
N SER A 93 -1.57 6.81 11.80
CA SER A 93 -0.40 6.80 10.89
C SER A 93 0.62 7.87 11.25
N SER A 94 0.19 9.07 11.63
CA SER A 94 1.10 10.15 12.05
C SER A 94 1.80 9.79 13.36
N LEU A 95 1.06 9.22 14.31
CA LEU A 95 1.63 8.71 15.56
C LEU A 95 2.63 7.58 15.29
N PHE A 96 2.31 6.68 14.36
CA PHE A 96 3.20 5.59 13.95
C PHE A 96 4.51 6.11 13.33
N ILE A 97 4.45 7.10 12.44
CA ILE A 97 5.66 7.76 11.90
C ILE A 97 6.46 8.40 13.03
N LEU A 98 5.81 9.15 13.91
CA LEU A 98 6.49 9.91 14.97
C LEU A 98 7.20 8.97 15.94
N LEU A 99 6.54 7.89 16.37
CA LEU A 99 7.15 6.85 17.19
C LEU A 99 8.23 6.09 16.41
N GLY A 100 7.97 5.74 15.16
CA GLY A 100 8.92 5.03 14.31
C GLY A 100 10.23 5.79 14.07
N LEU A 101 10.16 7.12 13.90
CA LEU A 101 11.35 7.98 13.77
C LEU A 101 12.08 8.18 15.10
N LEU A 102 11.35 8.26 16.21
CA LEU A 102 11.95 8.45 17.54
C LEU A 102 12.66 7.18 18.04
N PHE A 103 12.12 6.01 17.71
CA PHE A 103 12.70 4.71 18.05
C PHE A 103 13.51 4.09 16.91
N LEU A 104 13.79 4.85 15.85
CA LEU A 104 14.47 4.37 14.65
C LEU A 104 15.81 3.69 14.95
N PRO A 105 16.73 4.24 15.79
CA PRO A 105 17.99 3.57 16.08
C PRO A 105 17.81 2.30 16.91
N GLN A 106 16.81 2.22 17.80
CA GLN A 106 16.53 1.02 18.57
C GLN A 106 15.90 -0.09 17.71
N ILE A 107 15.04 0.27 16.76
CA ILE A 107 14.42 -0.68 15.82
C ILE A 107 15.47 -1.21 14.84
N ALA A 108 16.33 -0.33 14.32
CA ALA A 108 17.44 -0.71 13.45
C ALA A 108 18.40 -1.68 14.14
N GLY A 109 18.75 -1.42 15.41
CA GLY A 109 19.59 -2.32 16.20
C GLY A 109 18.93 -3.66 16.54
N PHE A 110 17.62 -3.68 16.82
CA PHE A 110 16.89 -4.93 17.09
C PHE A 110 16.80 -5.83 15.84
N MET A 111 16.66 -5.23 14.65
CA MET A 111 16.65 -5.97 13.39
C MET A 111 18.05 -6.29 12.85
N GLY A 112 19.12 -5.85 13.52
CA GLY A 112 20.49 -6.08 13.06
C GLY A 112 20.93 -5.22 11.87
N TYR A 113 20.20 -4.13 11.58
CA TYR A 113 20.48 -3.18 10.49
C TYR A 113 21.04 -1.84 10.99
N ASP A 114 21.87 -1.87 12.04
CA ASP A 114 22.54 -0.67 12.60
C ASP A 114 23.33 0.14 11.56
N ALA A 115 23.84 -0.53 10.51
CA ALA A 115 24.59 0.12 9.44
C ALA A 115 23.72 0.91 8.43
N HIS A 116 22.42 0.59 8.32
CA HIS A 116 21.50 1.22 7.35
C HIS A 116 20.12 1.54 7.97
N PRO A 117 20.05 2.45 8.96
CA PRO A 117 18.79 2.90 9.57
C PRO A 117 17.80 3.48 8.56
N GLU A 118 18.31 3.99 7.44
CA GLU A 118 17.55 4.53 6.32
C GLU A 118 16.55 3.54 5.70
N PHE A 119 16.84 2.23 5.65
CA PHE A 119 15.89 1.24 5.12
C PHE A 119 14.65 1.08 6.01
N VAL A 120 14.84 1.10 7.33
CA VAL A 120 13.75 1.04 8.31
C VAL A 120 12.92 2.32 8.25
N GLY A 121 13.56 3.48 8.11
CA GLY A 121 12.88 4.76 7.92
C GLY A 121 12.01 4.79 6.66
N MET A 122 12.53 4.30 5.53
CA MET A 122 11.76 4.17 4.29
C MET A 122 10.57 3.21 4.47
N MET A 123 10.76 2.07 5.14
CA MET A 123 9.68 1.13 5.45
C MET A 123 8.54 1.80 6.24
N ILE A 124 8.88 2.50 7.32
CA ILE A 124 7.92 3.21 8.17
C ILE A 124 7.13 4.24 7.35
N GLY A 125 7.83 5.00 6.50
CA GLY A 125 7.19 5.98 5.61
C GLY A 125 6.22 5.34 4.62
N ILE A 126 6.63 4.27 3.94
CA ILE A 126 5.80 3.54 2.98
C ILE A 126 4.54 2.99 3.66
N VAL A 127 4.69 2.31 4.80
CA VAL A 127 3.55 1.72 5.52
C VAL A 127 2.55 2.79 5.97
N ALA A 128 3.04 3.94 6.43
CA ALA A 128 2.16 5.02 6.88
C ALA A 128 1.38 5.66 5.73
N VAL A 129 2.03 5.85 4.57
CA VAL A 129 1.38 6.33 3.34
C VAL A 129 0.37 5.31 2.83
N ASP A 130 0.70 4.03 2.83
CA ASP A 130 -0.21 2.96 2.41
C ASP A 130 -1.45 2.87 3.31
N ALA A 131 -1.25 2.93 4.63
CA ALA A 131 -2.34 2.99 5.59
C ALA A 131 -3.22 4.22 5.33
N PHE A 132 -2.65 5.40 5.10
CA PHE A 132 -3.45 6.59 4.77
C PHE A 132 -4.23 6.41 3.45
N CYS A 133 -3.61 5.86 2.41
CA CYS A 133 -4.22 5.68 1.09
C CYS A 133 -5.36 4.66 1.08
N CYS A 134 -5.38 3.72 2.01
CA CYS A 134 -6.43 2.70 2.18
C CYS A 134 -7.85 3.30 2.17
N ILE A 135 -8.09 4.40 2.90
CA ILE A 135 -9.43 5.01 3.03
C ILE A 135 -9.90 5.79 1.78
N PRO A 136 -9.09 6.67 1.15
CA PRO A 136 -9.41 7.24 -0.15
C PRO A 136 -9.72 6.18 -1.21
N PHE A 137 -8.96 5.08 -1.22
CA PHE A 137 -9.18 3.95 -2.10
C PHE A 137 -10.51 3.23 -1.82
N ALA A 138 -10.85 3.00 -0.55
CA ALA A 138 -12.14 2.46 -0.14
C ALA A 138 -13.31 3.39 -0.52
N TYR A 139 -13.13 4.70 -0.40
CA TYR A 139 -14.12 5.70 -0.79
C TYR A 139 -14.37 5.74 -2.31
N LEU A 140 -13.31 5.64 -3.13
CA LEU A 140 -13.45 5.51 -4.58
C LEU A 140 -14.24 4.26 -4.97
N ARG A 141 -14.03 3.16 -4.24
CA ARG A 141 -14.76 1.90 -4.43
C ARG A 141 -16.23 2.03 -4.02
N TYR A 142 -16.53 2.75 -2.94
CA TYR A 142 -17.92 3.08 -2.55
C TYR A 142 -18.64 3.90 -3.63
N LYS A 143 -17.96 4.87 -4.26
CA LYS A 143 -18.53 5.66 -5.37
C LYS A 143 -18.63 4.92 -6.71
N ASN A 144 -18.31 3.62 -6.77
CA ASN A 144 -18.24 2.83 -8.00
C ASN A 144 -17.37 3.45 -9.11
N GLN A 145 -16.36 4.26 -8.75
CA GLN A 145 -15.44 4.87 -9.73
C GLN A 145 -14.25 3.93 -10.03
N ALA A 146 -14.57 2.71 -10.49
CA ALA A 146 -13.62 1.62 -10.74
C ALA A 146 -12.45 2.02 -11.65
N LEU A 147 -12.74 2.80 -12.70
CA LEU A 147 -11.76 3.24 -13.68
C LEU A 147 -10.73 4.20 -13.09
N LYS A 148 -11.14 5.11 -12.20
CA LYS A 148 -10.21 6.05 -11.54
C LYS A 148 -9.33 5.33 -10.52
N PHE A 149 -9.91 4.37 -9.79
CA PHE A 149 -9.18 3.51 -8.85
C PHE A 149 -8.09 2.70 -9.57
N ALA A 150 -8.48 1.99 -10.63
CA ALA A 150 -7.59 1.16 -11.42
C ALA A 150 -6.50 2.00 -12.10
N GLY A 151 -6.87 3.16 -12.65
CA GLY A 151 -5.93 4.09 -13.29
C GLY A 151 -4.88 4.62 -12.31
N LEU A 152 -5.28 5.08 -11.12
CA LEU A 152 -4.34 5.59 -10.10
C LEU A 152 -3.38 4.50 -9.61
N LYS A 153 -3.90 3.28 -9.40
CA LYS A 153 -3.09 2.16 -8.92
C LYS A 153 -2.10 1.70 -10.00
N LEU A 154 -2.56 1.55 -11.24
CA LEU A 154 -1.70 1.20 -12.38
C LEU A 154 -0.66 2.28 -12.68
N LEU A 155 -1.03 3.55 -12.57
CA LEU A 155 -0.09 4.66 -12.73
C LEU A 155 0.99 4.62 -11.64
N SER A 156 0.61 4.40 -10.37
CA SER A 156 1.58 4.29 -9.27
C SER A 156 2.55 3.11 -9.50
N ILE A 157 2.03 1.97 -9.93
CA ILE A 157 2.85 0.79 -10.27
C ILE A 157 3.76 1.08 -11.48
N GLY A 158 3.23 1.74 -12.51
CA GLY A 158 3.99 2.13 -13.70
C GLY A 158 5.13 3.09 -13.38
N VAL A 159 4.87 4.09 -12.53
CA VAL A 159 5.90 5.02 -12.03
C VAL A 159 6.94 4.28 -11.20
N ASN A 160 6.53 3.34 -10.33
CA ASN A 160 7.45 2.55 -9.52
C ASN A 160 8.38 1.66 -10.38
N ILE A 161 7.84 1.01 -11.41
CA ILE A 161 8.61 0.21 -12.38
C ILE A 161 9.55 1.12 -13.16
N PHE A 162 9.06 2.24 -13.67
CA PHE A 162 9.86 3.19 -14.42
C PHE A 162 11.04 3.72 -13.59
N MET A 163 10.79 4.13 -12.34
CA MET A 163 11.84 4.56 -11.42
C MET A 163 12.83 3.43 -11.13
N ASN A 164 12.38 2.20 -10.87
CA ASN A 164 13.30 1.07 -10.65
C ASN A 164 14.17 0.78 -11.87
N LEU A 165 13.58 0.75 -13.06
CA LEU A 165 14.34 0.54 -14.30
C LEU A 165 15.31 1.70 -14.57
N PHE A 166 14.89 2.95 -14.35
CA PHE A 166 15.75 4.10 -14.54
C PHE A 166 16.95 4.07 -13.58
N PHE A 167 16.72 3.84 -12.30
CA PHE A 167 17.80 3.82 -11.29
C PHE A 167 18.72 2.59 -11.38
N LEU A 168 18.24 1.42 -11.83
CA LEU A 168 19.04 0.19 -11.88
C LEU A 168 19.69 -0.10 -13.25
N TRP A 169 19.16 0.49 -14.33
CA TRP A 169 19.64 0.22 -15.70
C TRP A 169 20.40 1.39 -16.32
N ILE A 170 20.07 2.63 -15.95
CA ILE A 170 20.68 3.84 -16.55
C ILE A 170 21.73 4.47 -15.62
N CYS A 171 21.51 4.44 -14.30
CA CYS A 171 22.51 4.82 -13.29
C CYS A 171 23.30 3.60 -12.80
#